data_AF-A0A087TF75-F1
#
_entry.id   AF-A0A087TF75-F1
#
_cell.length_a   1.000
_cell.length_b   1.000
_cell.length_c   1.000
_cell.angle_alpha   90.00
_cell.angle_beta   90.00
_cell.angle_gamma   90.00
#
_symmetry.space_group_name_H-M   'P 1'
#
loop_
_entity.id
_entity.type
_entity.pdbx_description
1 polymer ?
#
loop_
_entity_poly.entity_id
_entity_poly.type
_entity_poly.pdbx_seq_one_letter_code
_entity_poly.pdbx_strand_id
1 'polypeptide(L)'
;MPVKIPIDDFRRVVTRVNSYYYGPINATPFSLGVSLPEPYGRYRVVGQVEVKRKGEDWLQYFRGNNWRVHPDWIYCENSQKEDNDYTTPEENIKKFLSESLSTQNFRWSTTSTRPPIFDKPICEKDLIQSLVFDAKATLVDHEKCQKESGVKNYEDKFGKMFGITHTFVATRSGFMRFNEHRQENEKYNGTDKPVFQLHTRATEEEFYKRAVDFYNINSSAFVYSVPHDAGSRKNSVVTGSRAIFLGTGKKKAPAAVVGLQFQHSIFADSFLNTTSKCMQTCTYKCK
;
A
#
# COMPACT_ATOMS: atom_id res chain seq x y z
N MET A 1 -4.10 -6.84 -25.95
CA MET A 1 -2.97 -7.73 -26.39
C MET A 1 -2.22 -8.23 -25.16
N PRO A 2 -1.86 -9.54 -25.08
CA PRO A 2 -1.01 -10.04 -24.00
C PRO A 2 0.41 -9.47 -24.13
N VAL A 3 0.93 -8.92 -23.03
CA VAL A 3 2.28 -8.34 -22.93
C VAL A 3 3.00 -8.89 -21.70
N LYS A 4 4.30 -9.09 -21.82
CA LYS A 4 5.19 -9.44 -20.70
C LYS A 4 5.71 -8.14 -20.08
N ILE A 5 5.39 -7.93 -18.80
CA ILE A 5 5.75 -6.72 -18.06
C ILE A 5 6.78 -7.08 -17.00
N PRO A 6 7.98 -6.46 -17.02
CA PRO A 6 8.95 -6.62 -15.96
C PRO A 6 8.46 -5.90 -14.69
N ILE A 7 8.64 -6.54 -13.55
CA ILE A 7 8.38 -5.96 -12.22
C ILE A 7 9.58 -6.25 -11.32
N ASP A 8 9.68 -5.50 -10.20
CA ASP A 8 10.79 -5.63 -9.24
C ASP A 8 12.16 -5.53 -9.94
N ASP A 9 12.43 -4.39 -10.56
CA ASP A 9 13.71 -4.10 -11.25
C ASP A 9 14.16 -5.22 -12.20
N PHE A 10 13.23 -5.71 -13.03
CA PHE A 10 13.42 -6.79 -14.01
C PHE A 10 13.71 -8.18 -13.44
N ARG A 11 13.59 -8.38 -12.13
CA ARG A 11 13.80 -9.70 -11.50
C ARG A 11 12.64 -10.65 -11.72
N ARG A 12 11.46 -10.13 -12.06
CA ARG A 12 10.23 -10.91 -12.22
C ARG A 12 9.46 -10.43 -13.46
N VAL A 13 8.69 -11.34 -14.06
CA VAL A 13 7.87 -11.05 -15.24
C VAL A 13 6.45 -11.51 -15.00
N VAL A 14 5.49 -10.63 -15.27
CA VAL A 14 4.06 -10.96 -15.30
C VAL A 14 3.55 -10.86 -16.73
N THR A 15 2.66 -11.78 -17.13
CA THR A 15 1.96 -11.68 -18.41
C THR A 15 0.58 -11.08 -18.15
N ARG A 16 0.27 -9.97 -18.82
CA ARG A 16 -0.99 -9.24 -18.64
C ARG A 16 -1.59 -8.85 -19.97
N VAL A 17 -2.91 -8.86 -20.08
CA VAL A 17 -3.61 -8.30 -21.24
C VAL A 17 -3.86 -6.82 -20.99
N ASN A 18 -3.30 -5.97 -21.85
CA ASN A 18 -3.52 -4.53 -21.80
C ASN A 18 -4.27 -4.06 -23.06
N SER A 19 -5.11 -3.05 -22.87
CA SER A 19 -5.65 -2.20 -23.92
C SER A 19 -4.74 -0.99 -24.11
N TYR A 20 -4.48 -0.63 -25.36
CA TYR A 20 -3.60 0.50 -25.71
C TYR A 20 -4.39 1.54 -26.48
N TYR A 21 -4.21 2.80 -26.10
CA TYR A 21 -4.80 3.97 -26.74
C TYR A 21 -3.66 4.89 -27.11
N TYR A 22 -3.66 5.46 -28.31
CA TYR A 22 -2.60 6.38 -28.73
C TYR A 22 -3.14 7.45 -29.68
N GLY A 23 -2.47 8.59 -29.72
CA GLY A 23 -2.82 9.69 -30.62
C GLY A 23 -1.74 10.78 -30.66
N PRO A 24 -1.74 11.63 -31.71
CA PRO A 24 -0.78 12.72 -31.86
C PRO A 24 -1.06 13.84 -30.85
N ILE A 25 0.00 14.56 -30.45
CA ILE A 25 -0.13 15.81 -29.69
C ILE A 25 -0.04 16.96 -30.69
N ASN A 26 -1.14 17.70 -30.84
CA ASN A 26 -1.28 18.78 -31.82
C ASN A 26 -0.13 19.79 -31.73
N ALA A 27 0.34 20.26 -32.89
CA ALA A 27 1.44 21.22 -33.04
C ALA A 27 2.78 20.77 -32.43
N THR A 28 3.00 19.45 -32.27
CA THR A 28 4.28 18.88 -31.86
C THR A 28 4.58 17.61 -32.67
N PRO A 29 5.84 17.16 -32.76
CA PRO A 29 6.19 15.88 -33.36
C PRO A 29 5.89 14.67 -32.45
N PHE A 30 5.34 14.89 -31.25
CA PHE A 30 5.15 13.84 -30.26
C PHE A 30 3.77 13.17 -30.37
N SER A 31 3.70 11.92 -29.93
CA SER A 31 2.46 11.16 -29.76
C SER A 31 2.35 10.65 -28.33
N LEU A 32 1.14 10.62 -27.79
CA LEU A 32 0.85 10.08 -26.46
C LEU A 32 0.30 8.66 -26.60
N GLY A 33 0.84 7.73 -25.82
CA GLY A 33 0.33 6.37 -25.68
C GLY A 33 -0.07 6.09 -24.23
N VAL A 34 -1.22 5.46 -24.04
CA VAL A 34 -1.76 5.04 -22.73
C VAL A 34 -2.04 3.55 -22.76
N SER A 35 -1.53 2.82 -21.77
CA SER A 35 -1.78 1.39 -21.61
C SER A 35 -2.57 1.14 -20.33
N LEU A 36 -3.73 0.48 -20.46
CA LEU A 36 -4.59 0.12 -19.33
C LEU A 36 -4.68 -1.40 -19.20
N PRO A 37 -4.46 -1.97 -18.01
CA PRO A 37 -4.70 -3.39 -17.77
C PRO A 37 -6.19 -3.70 -17.98
N GLU A 38 -6.53 -4.64 -18.86
CA GLU A 38 -7.92 -4.99 -19.12
C GLU A 38 -8.69 -5.49 -17.88
N PRO A 39 -8.09 -6.31 -16.99
CA PRO A 39 -8.85 -6.87 -15.88
C PRO A 39 -9.32 -5.85 -14.84
N TYR A 40 -8.65 -4.70 -14.72
CA TYR A 40 -8.92 -3.74 -13.64
C TYR A 40 -8.64 -2.27 -13.95
N GLY A 41 -8.02 -1.95 -15.07
CA GLY A 41 -7.58 -0.59 -15.42
C GLY A 41 -8.69 0.30 -15.99
N ARG A 42 -9.86 -0.26 -16.33
CA ARG A 42 -10.97 0.50 -16.90
C ARG A 42 -11.79 1.26 -15.86
N TYR A 43 -11.72 0.85 -14.60
CA TYR A 43 -12.48 1.44 -13.51
C TYR A 43 -11.54 1.81 -12.36
N ARG A 44 -11.88 2.85 -11.61
CA ARG A 44 -11.24 3.16 -10.32
C ARG A 44 -12.31 3.28 -9.25
N VAL A 45 -12.00 2.83 -8.03
CA VAL A 45 -12.81 3.15 -6.85
C VAL A 45 -12.57 4.62 -6.51
N VAL A 46 -13.58 5.39 -6.17
CA VAL A 46 -13.38 6.75 -5.65
C VAL A 46 -13.92 6.78 -4.24
N GLY A 47 -13.02 6.98 -3.27
CA GLY A 47 -13.36 7.24 -1.87
C GLY A 47 -12.73 8.57 -1.50
N GLN A 48 -13.55 9.55 -1.14
CA GLN A 48 -13.13 10.92 -0.84
C GLN A 48 -13.97 11.48 0.30
N VAL A 49 -13.38 12.31 1.13
CA VAL A 49 -14.09 13.12 2.15
C VAL A 49 -13.86 14.60 1.91
N GLU A 50 -14.89 15.42 2.12
CA GLU A 50 -14.75 16.87 2.01
C GLU A 50 -14.05 17.44 3.25
N VAL A 51 -12.76 17.74 3.11
CA VAL A 51 -11.90 18.19 4.23
C VAL A 51 -12.07 19.66 4.59
N LYS A 52 -12.53 20.53 3.67
CA LYS A 52 -12.63 21.98 3.94
C LYS A 52 -13.75 22.34 4.91
N ARG A 53 -14.87 21.61 4.84
CA ARG A 53 -15.96 21.80 5.79
C ARG A 53 -15.53 21.18 7.11
N LYS A 54 -15.62 21.93 8.21
CA LYS A 54 -15.34 21.42 9.57
C LYS A 54 -16.39 20.38 9.93
N GLY A 55 -16.15 19.13 9.54
CA GLY A 55 -17.00 17.98 9.86
C GLY A 55 -16.48 17.21 11.08
N GLU A 56 -15.17 17.08 11.22
CA GLU A 56 -14.48 16.41 12.32
C GLU A 56 -12.98 16.78 12.34
N ASP A 57 -12.26 16.37 13.38
CA ASP A 57 -10.81 16.51 13.46
C ASP A 57 -10.12 15.45 12.60
N TRP A 58 -9.67 15.81 11.40
CA TRP A 58 -8.98 14.89 10.49
C TRP A 58 -7.62 14.42 11.02
N LEU A 59 -6.96 15.22 11.88
CA LEU A 59 -5.63 14.91 12.41
C LEU A 59 -5.64 13.64 13.26
N GLN A 60 -6.79 13.28 13.85
CA GLN A 60 -6.95 12.08 14.65
C GLN A 60 -6.60 10.78 13.89
N TYR A 61 -6.80 10.75 12.57
CA TYR A 61 -6.52 9.58 11.73
C TYR A 61 -5.03 9.40 11.41
N PHE A 62 -4.22 10.44 11.66
CA PHE A 62 -2.78 10.49 11.40
C PHE A 62 -1.95 10.50 12.68
N ARG A 63 -2.55 10.10 13.82
CA ARG A 63 -1.86 9.94 15.10
C ARG A 63 -0.85 8.78 15.06
N GLY A 64 0.22 8.92 15.84
CA GLY A 64 1.31 7.96 15.89
C GLY A 64 2.18 7.97 14.62
N ASN A 65 3.02 6.94 14.51
CA ASN A 65 4.03 6.78 13.44
C ASN A 65 3.83 5.51 12.60
N ASN A 66 2.67 4.85 12.76
CA ASN A 66 2.32 3.57 12.16
C ASN A 66 1.65 3.72 10.78
N TRP A 67 2.05 4.74 10.03
CA TRP A 67 1.53 5.02 8.70
C TRP A 67 2.58 5.74 7.85
N ARG A 68 2.45 5.62 6.53
CA ARG A 68 3.31 6.24 5.52
C ARG A 68 2.47 6.78 4.38
N VAL A 69 3.03 7.75 3.66
CA VAL A 69 2.48 8.22 2.39
C VAL A 69 3.51 8.06 1.28
N HIS A 70 3.03 7.97 0.04
CA HIS A 70 3.91 7.85 -1.11
C HIS A 70 4.93 9.01 -1.16
N PRO A 71 6.24 8.73 -1.15
CA PRO A 71 7.27 9.76 -1.00
C PRO A 71 7.36 10.69 -2.20
N ASP A 72 7.16 10.15 -3.40
CA ASP A 72 7.29 10.93 -4.65
C ASP A 72 6.00 11.68 -5.06
N TRP A 73 4.92 11.56 -4.29
CA TRP A 73 3.64 12.20 -4.63
C TRP A 73 3.52 13.56 -3.97
N ILE A 74 3.10 14.56 -4.75
CA ILE A 74 2.91 15.93 -4.28
C ILE A 74 1.45 16.10 -3.85
N TYR A 75 1.19 15.95 -2.56
CA TYR A 75 -0.15 16.17 -1.98
C TYR A 75 -0.48 17.66 -1.84
N CYS A 76 0.49 18.42 -1.32
CA CYS A 76 0.46 19.87 -1.19
C CYS A 76 1.85 20.41 -1.50
N GLU A 77 1.92 21.37 -2.40
CA GLU A 77 3.12 22.11 -2.71
C GLU A 77 3.13 23.43 -1.94
N ASN A 78 4.16 23.65 -1.14
CA ASN A 78 4.33 24.87 -0.36
C ASN A 78 5.28 25.84 -1.08
N SER A 79 4.93 27.12 -1.05
CA SER A 79 5.75 28.21 -1.60
C SER A 79 7.10 28.34 -0.90
N GLN A 80 7.08 28.13 0.41
CA GLN A 80 8.26 28.03 1.24
C GLN A 80 8.72 26.59 1.18
N LYS A 81 9.43 26.26 0.10
CA LYS A 81 10.57 25.35 0.23
C LYS A 81 11.53 26.07 1.17
N GLU A 82 11.27 26.01 2.48
CA GLU A 82 12.34 26.25 3.42
C GLU A 82 13.46 25.31 2.99
N ASP A 83 14.68 25.82 2.91
CA ASP A 83 15.94 25.10 2.66
C ASP A 83 16.21 23.96 3.69
N ASN A 84 15.19 23.52 4.42
CA ASN A 84 15.22 22.38 5.31
C ASN A 84 14.98 21.10 4.49
N ASP A 85 16.08 20.53 4.00
CA ASP A 85 16.21 19.25 3.29
C ASP A 85 15.74 18.00 4.09
N TYR A 86 14.95 18.20 5.15
CA TYR A 86 14.67 17.21 6.20
C TYR A 86 13.19 16.97 6.49
N THR A 87 12.24 17.70 5.89
CA THR A 87 10.81 17.45 6.17
C THR A 87 10.30 16.22 5.44
N THR A 88 9.81 15.24 6.20
CA THR A 88 9.26 14.00 5.63
C THR A 88 7.90 14.23 4.97
N PRO A 89 7.51 13.40 3.98
CA PRO A 89 6.16 13.43 3.40
C PRO A 89 5.04 13.38 4.46
N GLU A 90 5.23 12.60 5.52
CA GLU A 90 4.28 12.47 6.62
C GLU A 90 4.16 13.75 7.47
N GLU A 91 5.27 14.43 7.73
CA GLU A 91 5.27 15.73 8.43
C GLU A 91 4.57 16.81 7.61
N ASN A 92 4.78 16.82 6.29
CA ASN A 92 4.07 17.74 5.40
C ASN A 92 2.56 17.56 5.46
N ILE A 93 2.07 16.31 5.51
CA ILE A 93 0.63 16.03 5.69
C ILE A 93 0.15 16.52 7.06
N LYS A 94 0.88 16.23 8.14
CA LYS A 94 0.53 16.69 9.50
C LYS A 94 0.46 18.22 9.55
N LYS A 95 1.48 18.91 9.03
CA LYS A 95 1.56 20.38 8.95
C LYS A 95 0.39 20.97 8.17
N PHE A 96 0.08 20.39 7.01
CA PHE A 96 -1.08 20.81 6.21
C PHE A 96 -2.38 20.70 7.01
N LEU A 97 -2.63 19.56 7.67
CA LEU A 97 -3.86 19.32 8.43
C LEU A 97 -3.97 20.24 9.66
N SER A 98 -2.88 20.46 10.39
CA SER A 98 -2.88 21.25 11.63
C SER A 98 -2.85 22.76 11.39
N GLU A 99 -2.15 23.23 10.35
CA GLU A 99 -1.92 24.66 10.12
C GLU A 99 -2.76 25.17 8.94
N SER A 100 -2.53 24.66 7.74
CA SER A 100 -3.12 25.23 6.52
C SER A 100 -4.62 24.95 6.41
N LEU A 101 -5.05 23.72 6.74
CA LEU A 101 -6.44 23.32 6.69
C LEU A 101 -7.26 23.96 7.82
N SER A 102 -6.69 24.06 9.04
CA SER A 102 -7.36 24.65 10.20
C SER A 102 -7.62 26.15 10.01
N THR A 103 -6.66 26.86 9.42
CA THR A 103 -6.73 28.30 9.10
C THR A 103 -7.36 28.60 7.73
N GLN A 104 -7.69 27.56 6.95
CA GLN A 104 -8.13 27.66 5.56
C GLN A 104 -7.17 28.46 4.66
N ASN A 105 -5.87 28.49 5.02
CA ASN A 105 -4.84 29.22 4.31
C ASN A 105 -4.16 28.36 3.24
N PHE A 106 -4.92 27.87 2.27
CA PHE A 106 -4.42 27.10 1.13
C PHE A 106 -5.37 27.20 -0.07
N ARG A 107 -4.91 26.77 -1.25
CA ARG A 107 -5.71 26.68 -2.47
C ARG A 107 -5.72 25.26 -3.01
N TRP A 108 -6.79 24.91 -3.70
CA TRP A 108 -6.79 23.69 -4.51
C TRP A 108 -6.05 23.96 -5.81
N SER A 109 -5.28 22.97 -6.27
CA SER A 109 -4.71 22.94 -7.60
C SER A 109 -5.82 23.09 -8.65
N THR A 110 -5.46 23.75 -9.75
CA THR A 110 -6.37 24.00 -10.87
C THR A 110 -5.73 23.46 -12.14
N THR A 111 -6.54 23.07 -13.11
CA THR A 111 -6.07 22.61 -14.43
C THR A 111 -5.57 23.76 -15.32
N SER A 112 -5.21 24.90 -14.72
CA SER A 112 -4.72 26.08 -15.43
C SER A 112 -3.35 25.79 -16.02
N THR A 113 -3.14 26.22 -17.26
CA THR A 113 -1.82 26.18 -17.93
C THR A 113 -0.89 27.30 -17.47
N ARG A 114 -1.40 28.27 -16.70
CA ARG A 114 -0.58 29.35 -16.15
C ARG A 114 0.21 28.83 -14.95
N PRO A 115 1.50 29.19 -14.81
CA PRO A 115 2.28 28.87 -13.64
C PRO A 115 1.55 29.31 -12.36
N PRO A 116 1.44 28.45 -11.34
CA PRO A 116 0.82 28.82 -10.09
C PRO A 116 1.61 29.94 -9.40
N ILE A 117 0.90 30.93 -8.87
CA ILE A 117 1.48 31.93 -7.97
C ILE A 117 1.45 31.32 -6.57
N PHE A 118 2.62 31.05 -6.02
CA PHE A 118 2.81 30.41 -4.72
C PHE A 118 2.73 31.44 -3.58
N ASP A 119 1.58 32.11 -3.41
CA ASP A 119 1.30 32.96 -2.25
C ASP A 119 0.79 32.16 -1.04
N LYS A 120 0.26 30.96 -1.30
CA LYS A 120 -0.25 30.00 -0.32
C LYS A 120 0.09 28.57 -0.77
N PRO A 121 0.08 27.58 0.14
CA PRO A 121 0.10 26.17 -0.23
C PRO A 121 -0.95 25.81 -1.29
N ILE A 122 -0.55 25.05 -2.29
CA ILE A 122 -1.42 24.54 -3.36
C ILE A 122 -1.52 23.03 -3.23
N CYS A 123 -2.72 22.52 -3.04
CA CYS A 123 -2.95 21.10 -2.78
C CYS A 123 -3.74 20.42 -3.88
N GLU A 124 -3.43 19.16 -4.17
CA GLU A 124 -4.23 18.33 -5.05
C GLU A 124 -5.49 17.85 -4.32
N LYS A 125 -6.64 18.37 -4.75
CA LYS A 125 -7.92 18.14 -4.07
C LYS A 125 -8.24 16.65 -3.98
N ASP A 126 -8.24 15.98 -5.12
CA ASP A 126 -8.65 14.58 -5.20
C ASP A 126 -7.72 13.69 -4.38
N LEU A 127 -6.43 14.02 -4.35
CA LEU A 127 -5.43 13.24 -3.66
C LEU A 127 -5.51 13.41 -2.14
N ILE A 128 -5.62 14.64 -1.64
CA ILE A 128 -5.82 14.91 -0.20
C ILE A 128 -7.13 14.30 0.31
N GLN A 129 -8.24 14.50 -0.42
CA GLN A 129 -9.54 13.99 0.01
C GLN A 129 -9.57 12.45 0.01
N SER A 130 -8.88 11.80 -0.92
CA SER A 130 -8.74 10.34 -0.93
C SER A 130 -7.83 9.85 0.19
N LEU A 131 -6.72 10.56 0.44
CA LEU A 131 -5.78 10.25 1.53
C LEU A 131 -6.46 10.26 2.90
N VAL A 132 -7.24 11.30 3.20
CA VAL A 132 -7.94 11.40 4.49
C VAL A 132 -9.05 10.35 4.60
N PHE A 133 -9.75 10.06 3.49
CA PHE A 133 -10.73 8.97 3.45
C PHE A 133 -10.08 7.61 3.75
N ASP A 134 -8.97 7.29 3.08
CA ASP A 134 -8.25 6.02 3.26
C ASP A 134 -7.64 5.92 4.67
N ALA A 135 -7.11 7.02 5.22
CA ALA A 135 -6.61 7.07 6.59
C ALA A 135 -7.72 6.77 7.62
N LYS A 136 -8.94 7.29 7.40
CA LYS A 136 -10.12 7.01 8.22
C LYS A 136 -10.60 5.57 8.05
N ALA A 137 -10.75 5.10 6.81
CA ALA A 137 -11.30 3.78 6.50
C ALA A 137 -10.39 2.63 6.97
N THR A 138 -9.08 2.86 7.02
CA THR A 138 -8.09 1.87 7.48
C THR A 138 -7.81 1.95 8.98
N LEU A 139 -8.42 2.91 9.70
CA LEU A 139 -8.37 2.93 11.16
C LEU A 139 -9.34 1.87 11.69
N VAL A 140 -8.90 0.62 11.64
CA VAL A 140 -9.66 -0.53 12.11
C VAL A 140 -9.62 -0.57 13.63
N ASP A 141 -10.80 -0.52 14.24
CA ASP A 141 -10.98 -0.79 15.66
C ASP A 141 -10.90 -2.31 15.88
N HIS A 142 -9.73 -2.77 16.33
CA HIS A 142 -9.44 -4.18 16.57
C HIS A 142 -10.48 -4.82 17.49
N GLU A 143 -11.00 -4.11 18.49
CA GLU A 143 -12.01 -4.65 19.40
C GLU A 143 -13.34 -4.89 18.69
N LYS A 144 -13.74 -4.02 17.77
CA LYS A 144 -14.96 -4.20 16.98
C LYS A 144 -14.82 -5.38 16.02
N CYS A 145 -13.70 -5.50 15.33
CA CYS A 145 -13.46 -6.64 14.44
C CYS A 145 -13.42 -7.97 15.19
N GLN A 146 -12.79 -8.04 16.37
CA GLN A 146 -12.79 -9.25 17.20
C GLN A 146 -14.18 -9.62 17.72
N LYS A 147 -15.01 -8.63 18.09
CA LYS A 147 -16.40 -8.84 18.51
C LYS A 147 -17.26 -9.40 17.37
N GLU A 148 -17.15 -8.84 16.17
CA GLU A 148 -17.94 -9.27 14.99
C GLU A 148 -17.52 -10.63 14.44
N SER A 149 -16.22 -10.94 14.48
CA SER A 149 -15.69 -12.23 14.03
C SER A 149 -15.87 -13.36 15.06
N GLY A 150 -16.25 -13.02 16.31
CA GLY A 150 -16.37 -13.98 17.40
C GLY A 150 -15.03 -14.54 17.89
N VAL A 151 -13.90 -13.99 17.42
CA VAL A 151 -12.57 -14.55 17.68
C VAL A 151 -11.82 -13.69 18.71
N LYS A 152 -11.96 -14.03 19.99
CA LYS A 152 -11.14 -13.43 21.06
C LYS A 152 -9.77 -14.10 21.12
N ASN A 153 -8.70 -13.31 21.32
CA ASN A 153 -7.32 -13.78 21.58
C ASN A 153 -6.61 -14.55 20.44
N TYR A 154 -7.07 -14.47 19.19
CA TYR A 154 -6.38 -15.14 18.08
C TYR A 154 -5.12 -14.41 17.63
N GLU A 155 -5.11 -13.08 17.60
CA GLU A 155 -3.99 -12.31 17.07
C GLU A 155 -2.70 -12.53 17.87
N ASP A 156 -2.79 -12.58 19.20
CA ASP A 156 -1.62 -12.84 20.05
C ASP A 156 -1.11 -14.28 19.95
N LYS A 157 -2.01 -15.26 19.84
CA LYS A 157 -1.63 -16.68 19.80
C LYS A 157 -1.19 -17.10 18.40
N PHE A 158 -1.93 -16.71 17.37
CA PHE A 158 -1.67 -17.03 15.97
C PHE A 158 -0.52 -16.17 15.41
N GLY A 159 -0.46 -14.90 15.79
CA GLY A 159 0.65 -14.02 15.46
C GLY A 159 1.99 -14.59 15.93
N LYS A 160 2.06 -15.02 17.20
CA LYS A 160 3.24 -15.68 17.76
C LYS A 160 3.48 -17.07 17.17
N MET A 161 2.43 -17.87 16.98
CA MET A 161 2.55 -19.24 16.47
C MET A 161 3.08 -19.31 15.03
N PHE A 162 2.71 -18.35 14.17
CA PHE A 162 3.15 -18.30 12.78
C PHE A 162 4.28 -17.30 12.53
N GLY A 163 4.82 -16.68 13.59
CA GLY A 163 5.91 -15.72 13.48
C GLY A 163 5.54 -14.47 12.69
N ILE A 164 4.29 -13.99 12.81
CA ILE A 164 3.84 -12.75 12.16
C ILE A 164 4.52 -11.58 12.87
N THR A 165 5.33 -10.84 12.13
CA THR A 165 6.06 -9.67 12.62
C THR A 165 5.30 -8.38 12.33
N HIS A 166 4.62 -8.30 11.19
CA HIS A 166 3.91 -7.12 10.73
C HIS A 166 2.61 -7.46 9.99
N THR A 167 1.62 -6.60 10.16
CA THR A 167 0.41 -6.54 9.32
C THR A 167 0.33 -5.16 8.68
N PHE A 168 -0.10 -5.05 7.42
CA PHE A 168 -0.23 -3.76 6.77
C PHE A 168 -1.39 -3.71 5.78
N VAL A 169 -1.82 -2.48 5.47
CA VAL A 169 -2.74 -2.16 4.40
C VAL A 169 -2.17 -1.00 3.59
N ALA A 170 -2.06 -1.17 2.28
CA ALA A 170 -1.67 -0.13 1.33
C ALA A 170 -2.88 0.19 0.44
N THR A 171 -3.15 1.46 0.24
CA THR A 171 -4.32 1.96 -0.48
C THR A 171 -3.92 2.70 -1.75
N ARG A 172 -4.88 3.02 -2.62
CA ARG A 172 -4.57 3.75 -3.85
C ARG A 172 -4.25 5.22 -3.66
N SER A 173 -4.57 5.83 -2.52
CA SER A 173 -4.20 7.23 -2.26
C SER A 173 -2.73 7.43 -1.93
N GLY A 174 -1.89 6.39 -2.06
CA GLY A 174 -0.51 6.41 -1.59
C GLY A 174 -0.39 6.18 -0.08
N PHE A 175 -1.50 5.95 0.64
CA PHE A 175 -1.49 5.74 2.08
C PHE A 175 -1.22 4.28 2.43
N MET A 176 -0.32 4.08 3.38
CA MET A 176 -0.04 2.79 3.98
C MET A 176 -0.15 2.88 5.50
N ARG A 177 -0.83 1.92 6.12
CA ARG A 177 -0.89 1.76 7.58
C ARG A 177 -0.38 0.38 7.94
N PHE A 178 0.36 0.29 9.03
CA PHE A 178 0.97 -0.96 9.48
C PHE A 178 0.92 -1.10 10.99
N ASN A 179 0.88 -2.34 11.46
CA ASN A 179 1.05 -2.67 12.87
C ASN A 179 2.24 -3.61 13.00
N GLU A 180 3.04 -3.39 14.03
CA GLU A 180 4.17 -4.23 14.38
C GLU A 180 3.83 -5.07 15.59
N HIS A 181 3.98 -6.38 15.43
CA HIS A 181 3.62 -7.40 16.42
C HIS A 181 4.84 -8.00 17.15
N ARG A 182 6.06 -7.58 16.77
CA ARG A 182 7.29 -7.96 17.47
C ARG A 182 7.30 -7.40 18.89
N GLN A 183 7.87 -8.15 19.82
CA GLN A 183 8.09 -7.68 21.18
C GLN A 183 9.15 -6.55 21.19
N GLU A 184 9.06 -5.62 22.15
CA GLU A 184 9.96 -4.44 22.18
C GLU A 184 11.45 -4.79 22.21
N ASN A 185 11.82 -5.88 22.88
CA ASN A 185 13.17 -6.43 22.90
C ASN A 185 13.65 -6.91 21.51
N GLU A 186 12.76 -7.31 20.61
CA GLU A 186 13.08 -7.78 19.25
C GLU A 186 13.04 -6.65 18.20
N LYS A 187 12.47 -5.48 18.54
CA LYS A 187 12.38 -4.33 17.62
C LYS A 187 13.75 -3.72 17.32
N TYR A 188 14.65 -3.73 18.29
CA TYR A 188 15.97 -3.07 18.22
C TYR A 188 17.15 -4.01 17.95
N ASN A 189 16.91 -5.32 17.86
CA ASN A 189 17.97 -6.32 17.67
C ASN A 189 18.39 -6.52 16.21
N GLY A 190 17.84 -5.73 15.26
CA GLY A 190 18.16 -5.81 13.84
C GLY A 190 18.70 -4.49 13.31
N THR A 191 19.81 -4.56 12.56
CA THR A 191 20.34 -3.44 11.75
C THR A 191 19.50 -3.18 10.49
N ASP A 192 18.57 -4.08 10.15
CA ASP A 192 17.73 -3.96 8.97
C ASP A 192 16.58 -2.98 9.22
N LYS A 193 16.46 -2.00 8.33
CA LYS A 193 15.32 -1.07 8.33
C LYS A 193 14.02 -1.88 8.24
N PRO A 194 13.03 -1.61 9.09
CA PRO A 194 11.73 -2.26 8.99
C PRO A 194 11.15 -2.09 7.58
N VAL A 195 10.43 -3.09 7.10
CA VAL A 195 9.85 -3.13 5.74
C VAL A 195 9.00 -1.90 5.45
N PHE A 196 8.30 -1.35 6.45
CA PHE A 196 7.50 -0.13 6.28
C PHE A 196 8.33 1.16 6.11
N GLN A 197 9.65 1.11 6.32
CA GLN A 197 10.57 2.17 5.91
C GLN A 197 11.12 1.95 4.48
N LEU A 198 11.09 0.72 3.99
CA LEU A 198 11.58 0.35 2.64
C LEU A 198 10.46 0.36 1.59
N HIS A 199 9.23 0.10 2.02
CA HIS A 199 8.07 -0.07 1.15
C HIS A 199 7.02 1.02 1.41
N THR A 200 7.33 2.26 1.04
CA THR A 200 6.46 3.42 1.28
C THR A 200 5.64 3.83 0.04
N ARG A 201 5.88 3.21 -1.12
CA ARG A 201 5.31 3.64 -2.41
C ARG A 201 3.96 3.01 -2.75
N ALA A 202 3.30 2.40 -1.76
CA ALA A 202 1.94 1.85 -1.83
C ALA A 202 1.63 1.10 -3.15
N THR A 203 0.93 1.73 -4.11
CA THR A 203 0.52 1.12 -5.39
C THR A 203 1.69 0.70 -6.28
N GLU A 204 2.87 1.28 -6.07
CA GLU A 204 4.05 0.96 -6.86
C GLU A 204 4.86 -0.22 -6.31
N GLU A 205 4.53 -0.66 -5.08
CA GLU A 205 5.20 -1.76 -4.43
C GLU A 205 4.95 -3.10 -5.14
N GLU A 206 5.95 -3.99 -5.07
CA GLU A 206 5.86 -5.31 -5.70
C GLU A 206 4.69 -6.12 -5.14
N PHE A 207 4.53 -6.14 -3.82
CA PHE A 207 3.43 -6.86 -3.17
C PHE A 207 2.07 -6.34 -3.66
N TYR A 208 1.97 -5.05 -3.95
CA TYR A 208 0.72 -4.43 -4.40
C TYR A 208 0.41 -4.88 -5.83
N LYS A 209 1.36 -4.66 -6.75
CA LYS A 209 1.22 -5.02 -8.16
C LYS A 209 0.90 -6.52 -8.32
N ARG A 210 1.64 -7.39 -7.61
CA ARG A 210 1.46 -8.84 -7.70
C ARG A 210 0.12 -9.29 -7.14
N ALA A 211 -0.30 -8.77 -5.99
CA ALA A 211 -1.60 -9.13 -5.42
C ALA A 211 -2.76 -8.69 -6.34
N VAL A 212 -2.66 -7.52 -6.96
CA VAL A 212 -3.68 -7.00 -7.89
C VAL A 212 -3.72 -7.82 -9.18
N ASP A 213 -2.57 -8.15 -9.77
CA ASP A 213 -2.52 -8.96 -10.99
C ASP A 213 -3.01 -10.40 -10.73
N PHE A 214 -2.65 -11.00 -9.59
CA PHE A 214 -3.06 -12.37 -9.24
C PHE A 214 -4.53 -12.50 -8.85
N TYR A 215 -5.19 -11.43 -8.44
CA TYR A 215 -6.61 -11.45 -8.03
C TYR A 215 -7.54 -12.06 -9.08
N ASN A 216 -7.25 -11.85 -10.38
CA ASN A 216 -8.06 -12.39 -11.47
C ASN A 216 -7.86 -13.88 -11.70
N ILE A 217 -6.75 -14.44 -11.20
CA ILE A 217 -6.49 -15.88 -11.22
C ILE A 217 -7.20 -16.53 -10.03
N ASN A 218 -7.04 -15.94 -8.84
CA ASN A 218 -7.71 -16.40 -7.64
C ASN A 218 -7.96 -15.24 -6.66
N SER A 219 -9.21 -14.80 -6.57
CA SER A 219 -9.64 -13.66 -5.74
C SER A 219 -9.56 -13.90 -4.22
N SER A 220 -9.39 -15.16 -3.82
CA SER A 220 -9.37 -15.58 -2.42
C SER A 220 -7.98 -15.90 -1.89
N ALA A 221 -7.00 -16.05 -2.78
CA ALA A 221 -5.65 -16.47 -2.44
C ALA A 221 -4.75 -15.31 -2.00
N PHE A 222 -3.78 -15.63 -1.16
CA PHE A 222 -2.63 -14.78 -0.87
C PHE A 222 -1.50 -15.07 -1.87
N VAL A 223 -0.79 -14.02 -2.26
CA VAL A 223 0.45 -14.10 -3.01
C VAL A 223 1.61 -13.96 -2.04
N TYR A 224 2.48 -14.96 -2.02
CA TYR A 224 3.66 -14.99 -1.17
C TYR A 224 4.92 -14.58 -1.96
N SER A 225 5.77 -13.79 -1.32
CA SER A 225 7.07 -13.37 -1.85
C SER A 225 8.13 -13.35 -0.75
N VAL A 226 9.37 -13.51 -1.15
CA VAL A 226 10.56 -13.31 -0.31
C VAL A 226 11.46 -12.26 -0.95
N PRO A 227 12.27 -11.54 -0.16
CA PRO A 227 13.34 -10.69 -0.68
C PRO A 227 14.22 -11.46 -1.66
N HIS A 228 14.75 -10.79 -2.68
CA HIS A 228 15.55 -11.45 -3.72
C HIS A 228 16.82 -12.10 -3.16
N ASP A 229 17.43 -11.47 -2.16
CA ASP A 229 18.64 -11.92 -1.46
C ASP A 229 18.34 -12.79 -0.22
N ALA A 230 17.12 -13.32 -0.09
CA ALA A 230 16.70 -14.16 1.03
C ALA A 230 17.63 -15.35 1.31
N GLY A 231 18.25 -15.92 0.26
CA GLY A 231 19.19 -17.04 0.40
C GLY A 231 20.52 -16.69 1.07
N SER A 232 20.89 -15.41 1.10
CA SER A 232 22.13 -14.91 1.72
C SER A 232 21.91 -14.27 3.09
N ARG A 233 20.64 -14.00 3.46
CA ARG A 233 20.27 -13.38 4.74
C ARG A 233 20.05 -14.44 5.81
N LYS A 234 20.57 -14.18 7.02
CA LYS A 234 20.27 -15.01 8.20
C LYS A 234 18.81 -14.84 8.67
N ASN A 235 18.28 -13.62 8.58
CA ASN A 235 16.94 -13.27 9.04
C ASN A 235 16.09 -12.77 7.86
N SER A 236 15.58 -13.71 7.07
CA SER A 236 14.65 -13.38 5.97
C SER A 236 13.21 -13.35 6.44
N VAL A 237 12.35 -12.68 5.66
CA VAL A 237 10.91 -12.62 5.89
C VAL A 237 10.14 -13.11 4.66
N VAL A 238 8.97 -13.67 4.89
CA VAL A 238 8.00 -13.99 3.84
C VAL A 238 6.89 -12.95 3.90
N THR A 239 6.59 -12.30 2.78
CA THR A 239 5.46 -11.37 2.66
C THR A 239 4.31 -12.07 1.98
N GLY A 240 3.18 -12.24 2.68
CA GLY A 240 1.91 -12.64 2.10
C GLY A 240 1.06 -11.41 1.81
N SER A 241 0.50 -11.29 0.61
CA SER A 241 -0.31 -10.12 0.20
C SER A 241 -1.56 -10.55 -0.54
N ARG A 242 -2.65 -9.79 -0.35
CA ARG A 242 -3.93 -10.03 -1.03
C ARG A 242 -4.61 -8.72 -1.37
N ALA A 243 -5.10 -8.61 -2.60
CA ALA A 243 -5.80 -7.43 -3.06
C ALA A 243 -7.28 -7.45 -2.66
N ILE A 244 -7.78 -6.27 -2.31
CA ILE A 244 -9.18 -5.97 -2.05
C ILE A 244 -9.71 -5.24 -3.27
N PHE A 245 -10.66 -5.86 -3.95
CA PHE A 245 -11.38 -5.26 -5.07
C PHE A 245 -12.78 -4.87 -4.62
N LEU A 246 -13.23 -3.70 -5.06
CA LEU A 246 -14.60 -3.23 -4.85
C LEU A 246 -15.33 -3.10 -6.19
N GLY A 247 -16.66 -3.16 -6.12
CA GLY A 247 -17.54 -3.05 -7.28
C GLY A 247 -18.25 -4.36 -7.65
N THR A 248 -19.03 -4.32 -8.72
CA THR A 248 -19.96 -5.39 -9.10
C THR A 248 -19.72 -5.86 -10.54
N GLY A 249 -19.86 -7.17 -10.77
CA GLY A 249 -19.67 -7.79 -12.08
C GLY A 249 -18.33 -7.42 -12.73
N LYS A 250 -18.39 -6.83 -13.93
CA LYS A 250 -17.22 -6.37 -14.69
C LYS A 250 -16.72 -4.98 -14.27
N LYS A 251 -17.42 -4.28 -13.36
CA LYS A 251 -17.05 -2.96 -12.84
C LYS A 251 -16.32 -3.09 -11.51
N LYS A 252 -15.26 -3.90 -11.49
CA LYS A 252 -14.41 -4.09 -10.31
C LYS A 252 -13.09 -3.37 -10.48
N ALA A 253 -12.56 -2.84 -9.38
CA ALA A 253 -11.27 -2.18 -9.35
C ALA A 253 -10.56 -2.41 -8.00
N PRO A 254 -9.22 -2.45 -7.97
CA PRO A 254 -8.47 -2.54 -6.73
C PRO A 254 -8.70 -1.29 -5.89
N ALA A 255 -9.06 -1.51 -4.63
CA ALA A 255 -9.20 -0.46 -3.62
C ALA A 255 -7.96 -0.38 -2.74
N ALA A 256 -7.50 -1.53 -2.26
CA ALA A 256 -6.37 -1.66 -1.34
C ALA A 256 -5.71 -3.05 -1.49
N VAL A 257 -4.54 -3.21 -0.88
CA VAL A 257 -3.86 -4.49 -0.70
C VAL A 257 -3.52 -4.63 0.77
N VAL A 258 -3.95 -5.74 1.36
CA VAL A 258 -3.58 -6.12 2.73
C VAL A 258 -2.43 -7.11 2.69
N GLY A 259 -1.59 -7.10 3.71
CA GLY A 259 -0.47 -8.02 3.79
C GLY A 259 -0.01 -8.33 5.20
N LEU A 260 0.76 -9.41 5.27
CA LEU A 260 1.32 -10.02 6.47
C LEU A 260 2.78 -10.32 6.19
N GLN A 261 3.63 -10.14 7.21
CA GLN A 261 5.02 -10.57 7.15
C GLN A 261 5.31 -11.60 8.21
N PHE A 262 5.87 -12.71 7.77
CA PHE A 262 6.26 -13.83 8.61
C PHE A 262 7.77 -13.89 8.71
N GLN A 263 8.30 -14.29 9.86
CA GLN A 263 9.69 -14.72 9.95
C GLN A 263 9.86 -15.99 9.13
N HIS A 264 10.83 -16.01 8.21
CA HIS A 264 10.99 -17.11 7.27
C HIS A 264 11.25 -18.45 7.97
N SER A 265 12.09 -18.47 9.01
CA SER A 265 12.41 -19.68 9.78
C SER A 265 11.16 -20.33 10.38
N ILE A 266 10.36 -19.54 11.12
CA ILE A 266 9.12 -20.02 11.74
C ILE A 266 8.11 -20.49 10.70
N PHE A 267 7.99 -19.74 9.59
CA PHE A 267 7.10 -20.13 8.48
C PHE A 267 7.53 -21.47 7.87
N ALA A 268 8.82 -21.66 7.61
CA ALA A 268 9.37 -22.90 7.06
C ALA A 268 9.17 -24.08 8.01
N ASP A 269 9.43 -23.91 9.31
CA ASP A 269 9.22 -24.94 10.33
C ASP A 269 7.75 -25.35 10.40
N SER A 270 6.84 -24.39 10.41
CA SER A 270 5.39 -24.63 10.42
C SER A 270 4.92 -25.35 9.15
N PHE A 271 5.45 -24.95 7.99
CA PHE A 271 5.17 -25.61 6.72
C PHE A 271 5.63 -27.06 6.73
N LEU A 272 6.90 -27.33 7.05
CA LEU A 272 7.48 -28.67 7.06
C LEU A 272 6.78 -29.60 8.08
N ASN A 273 6.48 -29.08 9.27
CA ASN A 273 5.74 -29.81 10.31
C ASN A 273 4.31 -30.15 9.84
N THR A 274 3.65 -29.26 9.10
CA THR A 274 2.30 -29.52 8.57
C THR A 274 2.34 -30.50 7.40
N THR A 275 3.26 -30.34 6.46
CA THR A 275 3.36 -31.20 5.28
C THR A 275 3.88 -32.60 5.60
N SER A 276 4.71 -32.75 6.64
CA SER A 276 5.22 -34.06 7.07
C SER A 276 4.16 -34.97 7.69
N LYS A 277 3.02 -34.41 8.12
CA LYS A 277 1.86 -35.13 8.67
C LYS A 277 0.95 -35.73 7.59
N CYS A 278 1.38 -35.75 6.32
CA CYS A 278 0.60 -36.35 5.24
C CYS A 278 0.15 -37.78 5.59
N MET A 279 -1.17 -38.01 5.54
CA MET A 279 -1.85 -39.25 5.93
C MET A 279 -1.86 -40.34 4.85
N GLN A 280 -1.19 -40.12 3.71
CA GLN A 280 -1.01 -41.10 2.65
C GLN A 280 0.49 -41.27 2.35
N THR A 281 0.88 -42.44 1.84
CA THR A 281 2.23 -42.74 1.38
C THR A 281 2.65 -41.74 0.30
N CYS A 282 3.33 -40.67 0.69
CA CYS A 282 3.89 -39.70 -0.24
C CYS A 282 4.96 -40.38 -1.11
N THR A 283 4.68 -40.52 -2.39
CA THR A 283 5.61 -41.06 -3.41
C THR A 283 6.88 -40.23 -3.52
N TYR A 284 6.80 -38.95 -3.12
CA TYR A 284 7.92 -38.02 -3.11
C TYR A 284 8.02 -37.38 -1.73
N LYS A 285 9.17 -37.54 -1.07
CA LYS A 285 9.51 -36.82 0.16
C LYS A 285 10.38 -35.63 -0.22
N CYS A 286 10.01 -34.44 0.21
CA CYS A 286 10.93 -33.29 0.21
C CYS A 286 12.05 -33.63 1.20
N LYS A 287 13.23 -33.95 0.68
CA LYS A 287 14.47 -34.11 1.45
C LYS A 287 15.32 -32.87 1.26
#